data_AF-A0A562CA67-F1
#
_entry.id   AF-A0A562CA67-F1
#
_cell.length_a   1.000
_cell.length_b   1.000
_cell.length_c   1.000
_cell.angle_alpha   90.00
_cell.angle_beta   90.00
_cell.angle_gamma   90.00
#
_symmetry.space_group_name_H-M   'P 1'
#
loop_
_entity.id
_entity.type
_entity.pdbx_description
1 polymer ?
#
loop_
_entity_poly.entity_id
_entity_poly.type
_entity_poly.pdbx_seq_one_letter_code
_entity_poly.pdbx_strand_id
1 'polypeptide(L)'
;MYPVTLGFEEAERRMAALTRHGHHAEALITSVFTFEKTLRRALRYCAVQRGFTSRQSKVLFDRLGFDKLKELWPVFAPGGQALAAYVGGAYWQHVPAAVTMRNKLVHGERVYPLPECRERTGQVLAALRVFQQRLVEDIGFDGWSRLPVRIKPALPWLGPGA
;
A
#
# COMPACT_ATOMS: atom_id res chain seq x y z
N MET A 1 16.32 15.50 8.90
CA MET A 1 15.06 15.80 8.18
C MET A 1 13.92 15.24 9.02
N TYR A 2 13.18 16.08 9.73
CA TYR A 2 12.02 15.62 10.53
C TYR A 2 10.98 15.03 9.57
N PRO A 3 10.45 13.82 9.83
CA PRO A 3 9.44 13.26 8.97
C PRO A 3 8.18 14.11 9.14
N VAL A 4 7.85 14.91 8.12
CA VAL A 4 6.49 15.45 7.99
C VAL A 4 5.59 14.22 7.89
N THR A 5 4.87 13.90 8.97
CA THR A 5 3.80 12.91 8.97
C THR A 5 2.64 13.48 8.17
N LEU A 6 2.78 13.45 6.85
CA LEU A 6 1.69 13.70 5.93
C LEU A 6 0.68 12.59 6.17
N GLY A 7 -0.52 12.94 6.60
CA GLY A 7 -1.64 12.00 6.70
C GLY A 7 -2.15 11.61 5.31
N PHE A 8 -3.06 10.63 5.28
CA PHE A 8 -3.66 10.15 4.05
C PHE A 8 -4.29 11.28 3.21
N GLU A 9 -5.10 12.14 3.84
CA GLU A 9 -5.77 13.26 3.17
C GLU A 9 -4.79 14.25 2.50
N GLU A 10 -3.62 14.45 3.10
CA GLU A 10 -2.62 15.35 2.55
C GLU A 10 -1.90 14.70 1.36
N ALA A 11 -1.68 13.38 1.38
CA ALA A 11 -1.23 12.65 0.20
C ALA A 11 -2.24 12.75 -0.95
N GLU A 12 -3.54 12.64 -0.65
CA GLU A 12 -4.61 12.84 -1.63
C GLU A 12 -4.63 14.27 -2.19
N ARG A 13 -4.53 15.29 -1.33
CA ARG A 13 -4.44 16.69 -1.75
C ARG A 13 -3.27 16.93 -2.70
N ARG A 14 -2.11 16.34 -2.43
CA ARG A 14 -0.93 16.44 -3.30
C ARG A 14 -1.17 15.80 -4.66
N MET A 15 -1.78 14.62 -4.70
CA MET A 15 -2.12 13.96 -5.97
C MET A 15 -3.17 14.72 -6.78
N ALA A 16 -4.15 15.31 -6.09
CA ALA A 16 -5.13 16.20 -6.71
C ALA A 16 -4.46 17.47 -7.26
N ALA A 17 -3.51 18.05 -6.54
CA ALA A 17 -2.73 19.20 -7.01
C ALA A 17 -1.90 18.86 -8.26
N LEU A 18 -1.18 17.74 -8.26
CA LEU A 18 -0.44 17.27 -9.45
C LEU A 18 -1.36 17.12 -10.65
N THR A 19 -2.54 16.53 -10.44
CA THR A 19 -3.54 16.40 -11.50
C THR A 19 -4.03 17.76 -11.98
N ARG A 20 -4.36 18.69 -11.09
CA ARG A 20 -4.84 20.04 -11.44
C ARG A 20 -3.81 20.85 -12.23
N HIS A 21 -2.52 20.66 -11.95
CA HIS A 21 -1.43 21.39 -12.60
C HIS A 21 -0.89 20.68 -13.86
N GLY A 22 -1.55 19.63 -14.36
CA GLY A 22 -1.17 18.94 -15.59
C GLY A 22 -0.06 17.90 -15.45
N HIS A 23 0.45 17.66 -14.24
CA HIS A 23 1.48 16.67 -13.93
C HIS A 23 0.86 15.26 -13.77
N HIS A 24 0.19 14.78 -14.81
CA HIS A 24 -0.61 13.55 -14.76
C HIS A 24 0.25 12.29 -14.62
N ALA A 25 1.44 12.25 -15.23
CA ALA A 25 2.36 11.12 -15.10
C ALA A 25 2.89 11.01 -13.66
N GLU A 26 3.27 12.15 -13.06
CA GLU A 26 3.72 12.24 -11.68
C GLU A 26 2.58 11.90 -10.70
N ALA A 27 1.35 12.32 -11.00
CA ALA A 27 0.17 11.94 -10.23
C ALA A 27 -0.04 10.42 -10.23
N LEU A 28 0.11 9.77 -11.39
CA LEU A 28 0.03 8.31 -11.51
C LEU A 28 1.11 7.62 -10.69
N ILE A 29 2.37 8.02 -10.87
CA ILE A 29 3.51 7.46 -10.12
C ILE A 29 3.29 7.62 -8.61
N THR A 30 2.87 8.81 -8.19
CA THR A 30 2.62 9.12 -6.79
C THR A 30 1.46 8.30 -6.22
N SER A 31 0.38 8.09 -6.97
CA SER A 31 -0.78 7.30 -6.52
C SER A 31 -0.44 5.83 -6.30
N VAL A 32 0.27 5.22 -7.25
CA VAL A 32 0.72 3.82 -7.12
C VAL A 32 1.73 3.68 -5.98
N PHE A 33 2.69 4.60 -5.87
CA PHE A 33 3.64 4.62 -4.76
C PHE A 33 2.94 4.75 -3.40
N THR A 34 1.92 5.60 -3.32
CA THR A 34 1.12 5.83 -2.11
C THR A 34 0.34 4.58 -1.73
N PHE A 35 -0.24 3.88 -2.71
CA PHE A 35 -0.88 2.58 -2.48
C PHE A 35 0.12 1.57 -1.94
N GLU A 36 1.25 1.38 -2.62
CA GLU A 36 2.28 0.43 -2.21
C GLU A 36 2.79 0.72 -0.80
N LYS A 37 3.03 1.99 -0.48
CA LYS A 37 3.44 2.42 0.87
C LYS A 37 2.38 2.09 1.92
N THR A 38 1.11 2.35 1.62
CA THR A 38 -0.01 2.07 2.54
C THR A 38 -0.12 0.57 2.79
N LEU A 39 -0.07 -0.26 1.73
CA LEU A 39 -0.08 -1.72 1.82
C LEU A 39 1.11 -2.25 2.64
N ARG A 40 2.32 -1.76 2.38
CA ARG A 40 3.53 -2.13 3.12
C ARG A 40 3.40 -1.82 4.61
N ARG A 41 2.85 -0.65 4.94
CA ARG A 41 2.63 -0.25 6.33
C ARG A 41 1.54 -1.09 7.00
N ALA A 42 0.46 -1.39 6.30
CA ALA A 42 -0.58 -2.30 6.79
C ALA A 42 -0.02 -3.70 7.08
N LEU A 43 0.79 -4.26 6.19
CA LEU A 43 1.48 -5.55 6.41
C LEU A 43 2.40 -5.51 7.63
N ARG A 44 3.17 -4.43 7.81
CA ARG A 44 4.01 -4.24 8.99
C ARG A 44 3.17 -4.19 10.27
N TYR A 45 2.05 -3.47 10.25
CA TYR A 45 1.11 -3.43 11.37
C TYR A 45 0.60 -4.83 11.70
N CYS A 46 0.05 -5.55 10.71
CA CYS A 46 -0.47 -6.90 10.89
C CYS A 46 0.57 -7.89 11.43
N ALA A 47 1.82 -7.84 10.93
CA ALA A 47 2.88 -8.68 11.46
C ALA A 47 3.22 -8.34 12.92
N VAL A 48 3.27 -7.06 13.29
CA VAL A 48 3.51 -6.67 14.68
C VAL A 48 2.38 -7.13 15.61
N GLN A 49 1.13 -7.06 15.14
CA GLN A 49 -0.03 -7.56 15.88
C GLN A 49 0.03 -9.08 16.08
N ARG A 50 0.56 -9.81 15.10
CA ARG A 50 0.79 -11.26 15.20
C ARG A 50 2.01 -11.65 16.03
N GLY A 51 2.70 -10.69 16.63
CA GLY A 51 3.81 -10.95 17.56
C GLY A 51 5.21 -10.86 16.96
N PHE A 52 5.36 -10.48 15.69
CA PHE A 52 6.68 -10.15 15.13
C PHE A 52 7.20 -8.84 15.72
N THR A 53 8.51 -8.75 15.94
CA THR A 53 9.14 -7.48 16.33
C THR A 53 9.06 -6.45 15.20
N SER A 54 9.15 -5.16 15.56
CA SER A 54 9.23 -4.09 14.56
C SER A 54 10.42 -4.27 13.62
N ARG A 55 11.54 -4.84 14.11
CA ARG A 55 12.72 -5.17 13.28
C ARG A 55 12.41 -6.29 12.29
N GLN A 56 11.75 -7.36 12.72
CA GLN A 56 11.37 -8.46 11.83
C GLN A 56 10.39 -7.99 10.76
N SER A 57 9.34 -7.25 11.13
CA SER A 57 8.39 -6.70 10.14
C SER A 57 9.09 -5.79 9.11
N LYS A 58 10.08 -5.01 9.54
CA LYS A 58 10.89 -4.18 8.65
C LYS A 58 11.67 -5.03 7.65
N VAL A 59 12.36 -6.06 8.13
CA VAL A 59 13.15 -6.98 7.28
C VAL A 59 12.26 -7.69 6.26
N LEU A 60 11.07 -8.16 6.69
CA LEU A 60 10.14 -8.87 5.83
C LEU A 60 9.62 -8.01 4.69
N PHE A 61 9.28 -6.74 4.95
CA PHE A 61 8.49 -5.97 4.01
C PHE A 61 9.22 -4.79 3.36
N ASP A 62 10.29 -4.21 3.91
CA ASP A 62 10.84 -2.93 3.43
C ASP A 62 11.47 -2.99 2.01
N ARG A 63 11.87 -4.17 1.53
CA ARG A 63 12.50 -4.33 0.20
C ARG A 63 11.58 -4.89 -0.88
N LEU A 64 10.35 -5.23 -0.53
CA LEU A 64 9.42 -5.87 -1.45
C LEU A 64 8.74 -4.84 -2.36
N GLY A 65 8.57 -5.16 -3.64
CA GLY A 65 7.73 -4.39 -4.56
C GLY A 65 6.23 -4.72 -4.40
N PHE A 66 5.38 -3.99 -5.11
CA PHE A 66 3.92 -4.13 -5.04
C PHE A 66 3.42 -5.58 -5.17
N ASP A 67 3.89 -6.34 -6.16
CA ASP A 67 3.40 -7.71 -6.40
C ASP A 67 3.70 -8.65 -5.23
N LYS A 68 4.91 -8.56 -4.66
CA LYS A 68 5.30 -9.35 -3.49
C LYS A 68 4.52 -8.95 -2.24
N LEU A 69 4.23 -7.65 -2.07
CA LEU A 69 3.38 -7.19 -0.97
C LEU A 69 1.93 -7.70 -1.13
N LYS A 70 1.38 -7.67 -2.34
CA LYS A 70 0.06 -8.21 -2.68
C LYS A 70 -0.02 -9.71 -2.39
N GLU A 71 0.99 -10.49 -2.75
CA GLU A 71 1.07 -11.93 -2.48
C GLU A 71 1.09 -12.24 -0.97
N LEU A 72 1.77 -11.41 -0.17
CA LEU A 72 1.86 -11.58 1.28
C LEU A 72 0.64 -11.05 2.05
N TRP A 73 -0.22 -10.26 1.43
CA TRP A 73 -1.45 -9.76 2.05
C TRP A 73 -2.28 -10.85 2.73
N PRO A 74 -2.75 -11.92 2.03
CA PRO A 74 -3.55 -12.97 2.66
C PRO A 74 -2.79 -13.70 3.77
N VAL A 75 -1.45 -13.74 3.71
CA VAL A 75 -0.65 -14.34 4.77
C VAL A 75 -0.83 -13.57 6.06
N PHE A 76 -0.77 -12.23 6.06
CA PHE A 76 -0.74 -11.38 7.26
C PHE A 76 -2.07 -10.70 7.62
N ALA A 77 -2.96 -10.47 6.67
CA ALA A 77 -4.22 -9.79 6.90
C ALA A 77 -5.18 -10.62 7.78
N PRO A 78 -5.99 -9.98 8.63
CA PRO A 78 -7.11 -10.64 9.29
C PRO A 78 -8.09 -11.21 8.26
N GLY A 79 -8.47 -12.47 8.41
CA GLY A 79 -9.41 -13.15 7.50
C GLY A 79 -8.79 -13.81 6.27
N GLY A 80 -7.49 -13.66 6.00
CA GLY A 80 -6.77 -14.46 4.99
C GLY A 80 -7.20 -14.27 3.52
N GLN A 81 -8.11 -13.34 3.26
CA GLN A 81 -8.62 -13.07 1.91
C GLN A 81 -7.56 -12.39 1.02
N ALA A 82 -7.63 -12.64 -0.28
CA ALA A 82 -6.77 -11.98 -1.26
C ALA A 82 -6.99 -10.46 -1.29
N LEU A 83 -5.95 -9.68 -1.57
CA LEU A 83 -6.03 -8.21 -1.60
C LEU A 83 -7.08 -7.70 -2.60
N ALA A 84 -7.27 -8.42 -3.72
CA ALA A 84 -8.28 -8.10 -4.72
C ALA A 84 -9.71 -8.20 -4.16
N ALA A 85 -10.00 -9.24 -3.39
CA ALA A 85 -11.28 -9.41 -2.69
C ALA A 85 -11.42 -8.38 -1.57
N TYR A 86 -10.31 -8.10 -0.87
CA TYR A 86 -10.26 -7.11 0.20
C TYR A 86 -10.50 -5.68 -0.27
N VAL A 87 -10.14 -5.31 -1.50
CA VAL A 87 -10.43 -3.98 -2.07
C VAL A 87 -11.76 -3.98 -2.84
N GLY A 88 -12.20 -5.14 -3.31
CA GLY A 88 -13.38 -5.29 -4.15
C GLY A 88 -13.03 -5.22 -5.64
N GLY A 89 -13.58 -6.16 -6.43
CA GLY A 89 -13.20 -6.36 -7.83
C GLY A 89 -13.37 -5.11 -8.72
N ALA A 90 -14.43 -4.32 -8.49
CA ALA A 90 -14.73 -3.12 -9.25
C ALA A 90 -13.62 -2.05 -9.15
N TYR A 91 -12.98 -1.92 -7.99
CA TYR A 91 -11.89 -1.00 -7.77
C TYR A 91 -10.54 -1.63 -8.12
N TRP A 92 -10.35 -2.90 -7.75
CA TRP A 92 -9.08 -3.59 -7.91
C TRP A 92 -8.68 -3.83 -9.37
N GLN A 93 -9.64 -4.08 -10.26
CA GLN A 93 -9.36 -4.43 -11.67
C GLN A 93 -8.44 -3.44 -12.39
N HIS A 94 -8.42 -2.18 -11.97
CA HIS A 94 -7.63 -1.12 -12.58
C HIS A 94 -6.20 -1.00 -12.02
N VAL A 95 -5.95 -1.52 -10.80
CA VAL A 95 -4.69 -1.33 -10.08
C VAL A 95 -3.51 -2.05 -10.77
N PRO A 96 -3.61 -3.32 -11.21
CA PRO A 96 -2.49 -4.00 -11.86
C PRO A 96 -1.96 -3.25 -13.09
N ALA A 97 -2.86 -2.76 -13.95
CA ALA A 97 -2.47 -1.99 -15.14
C ALA A 97 -1.73 -0.70 -14.75
N ALA A 98 -2.23 0.04 -13.75
CA ALA A 98 -1.57 1.24 -13.25
C ALA A 98 -0.18 0.96 -12.66
N VAL A 99 0.00 -0.18 -11.96
CA VAL A 99 1.31 -0.61 -11.44
C VAL A 99 2.27 -0.88 -12.60
N THR A 100 1.84 -1.60 -13.63
CA THR A 100 2.66 -1.83 -14.84
C THR A 100 3.04 -0.53 -15.52
N MET A 101 2.10 0.41 -15.69
CA MET A 101 2.38 1.73 -16.27
C MET A 101 3.39 2.51 -15.45
N ARG A 102 3.24 2.54 -14.12
CA ARG A 102 4.20 3.19 -13.21
C ARG A 102 5.59 2.61 -13.37
N ASN A 103 5.74 1.29 -13.42
CA ASN A 103 7.06 0.65 -13.57
C ASN A 103 7.73 1.09 -14.87
N LYS A 104 7.00 1.03 -16.00
CA LYS A 104 7.52 1.46 -17.30
C LYS A 104 7.89 2.94 -17.35
N LEU A 105 7.11 3.80 -16.70
CA LEU A 105 7.42 5.23 -16.55
C LEU A 105 8.71 5.46 -15.75
N VAL A 106 8.81 4.84 -14.57
CA VAL A 106 9.94 5.04 -13.66
C VAL A 106 11.25 4.48 -14.24
N HIS A 107 11.18 3.40 -15.02
CA HIS A 107 12.34 2.83 -15.71
C HIS A 107 12.66 3.52 -17.04
N GLY A 108 11.89 4.54 -17.45
CA GLY A 108 12.11 5.25 -18.71
C GLY A 108 11.83 4.41 -19.96
N GLU A 109 11.16 3.27 -19.82
CA GLU A 109 10.88 2.34 -20.93
C GLU A 109 9.77 2.86 -21.85
N ARG A 110 8.78 3.55 -21.29
CA ARG A 110 7.63 4.05 -22.04
C ARG A 110 7.04 5.31 -21.41
N VAL A 111 6.69 6.27 -22.27
CA VAL A 111 5.84 7.43 -21.94
C VAL A 111 4.41 7.13 -22.38
N TYR A 112 3.44 7.61 -21.58
CA TYR A 112 2.01 7.40 -21.83
C TYR A 112 1.30 8.74 -22.05
N PRO A 113 0.19 8.75 -22.82
CA PRO A 113 -0.65 9.93 -22.96
C PRO A 113 -1.12 10.45 -21.59
N LEU A 114 -1.00 11.77 -21.38
CA LEU A 114 -1.41 12.39 -20.12
C LEU A 114 -2.87 12.11 -19.72
N PRO A 115 -3.86 12.07 -20.64
CA PRO A 115 -5.24 11.70 -20.29
C PRO A 115 -5.35 10.28 -19.72
N GLU A 116 -4.59 9.32 -20.24
CA GLU A 116 -4.56 7.94 -19.73
C GLU A 116 -3.97 7.90 -18.32
N CYS A 117 -2.89 8.65 -18.08
CA CYS A 117 -2.30 8.78 -16.74
C CYS A 117 -3.29 9.37 -15.73
N ARG A 118 -4.07 10.39 -16.13
CA ARG A 118 -5.11 11.00 -15.31
C ARG A 118 -6.22 10.01 -14.94
N GLU A 119 -6.72 9.25 -15.91
CA GLU A 119 -7.76 8.23 -15.69
C GLU A 119 -7.28 7.17 -14.69
N ARG A 120 -6.07 6.63 -14.92
CA ARG A 120 -5.46 5.60 -14.07
C ARG A 120 -5.20 6.11 -12.65
N THR A 121 -4.77 7.36 -12.51
CA THR A 121 -4.61 8.02 -11.21
C THR A 121 -5.93 8.01 -10.44
N GLY A 122 -7.03 8.41 -11.09
CA GLY A 122 -8.36 8.41 -10.46
C GLY A 122 -8.81 7.02 -10.00
N GLN A 123 -8.58 6.00 -10.83
CA GLN A 123 -8.90 4.60 -10.50
C GLN A 123 -8.08 4.08 -9.31
N VAL A 124 -6.77 4.37 -9.27
CA VAL A 124 -5.90 3.99 -8.15
C VAL A 124 -6.29 4.71 -6.87
N LEU A 125 -6.63 6.00 -6.93
CA LEU A 125 -7.10 6.76 -5.78
C LEU A 125 -8.41 6.19 -5.22
N ALA A 126 -9.37 5.83 -6.08
CA ALA A 126 -10.61 5.20 -5.63
C ALA A 126 -10.33 3.88 -4.90
N ALA A 127 -9.47 3.02 -5.46
CA ALA A 127 -9.06 1.77 -4.83
C ALA A 127 -8.32 1.99 -3.50
N LEU A 128 -7.46 3.01 -3.44
CA LEU A 128 -6.70 3.36 -2.23
C LEU A 128 -7.61 3.87 -1.10
N ARG A 129 -8.64 4.66 -1.41
CA ARG A 129 -9.65 5.10 -0.43
C ARG A 129 -10.39 3.93 0.17
N VAL A 130 -10.88 3.03 -0.67
CA VAL A 130 -11.59 1.81 -0.22
C VAL A 130 -10.67 0.94 0.63
N PHE A 131 -9.41 0.78 0.21
CA PHE A 131 -8.43 0.05 0.99
C PHE A 131 -8.20 0.69 2.36
N GLN A 132 -7.96 2.01 2.42
CA GLN A 132 -7.74 2.73 3.67
C GLN A 132 -8.94 2.66 4.61
N GLN A 133 -10.15 2.82 4.07
CA GLN A 133 -11.38 2.73 4.85
C GLN A 133 -11.50 1.35 5.49
N ARG A 134 -11.33 0.28 4.71
CA ARG A 134 -11.37 -1.09 5.22
C ARG A 134 -10.27 -1.38 6.24
N LEU A 135 -9.07 -0.82 6.08
CA LEU A 135 -8.02 -0.98 7.08
C LEU A 135 -8.44 -0.38 8.43
N VAL A 136 -9.10 0.78 8.43
CA VAL A 136 -9.62 1.39 9.65
C VAL A 136 -10.72 0.52 10.27
N GLU A 137 -11.67 0.08 9.46
CA GLU A 137 -12.84 -0.72 9.88
C GLU A 137 -12.45 -2.10 10.41
N ASP A 138 -11.59 -2.83 9.69
CA ASP A 138 -11.32 -4.25 9.97
C ASP A 138 -10.13 -4.48 10.91
N ILE A 139 -9.10 -3.61 10.84
CA ILE A 139 -7.84 -3.82 11.55
C ILE A 139 -7.45 -2.67 12.49
N GLY A 140 -8.26 -1.61 12.56
CA GLY A 140 -8.03 -0.47 13.46
C GLY A 140 -6.76 0.32 13.14
N PHE A 141 -6.31 0.35 11.88
CA PHE A 141 -5.11 1.07 11.47
C PHE A 141 -5.31 1.74 10.10
N ASP A 142 -4.99 3.01 9.98
CA ASP A 142 -5.22 3.81 8.76
C ASP A 142 -4.13 3.66 7.69
N GLY A 143 -3.04 2.92 7.95
CA GLY A 143 -1.88 2.85 7.06
C GLY A 143 -0.87 3.99 7.18
N TRP A 144 -1.15 5.05 7.95
CA TRP A 144 -0.38 6.30 8.00
C TRP A 144 0.05 6.71 9.41
N SER A 145 -0.80 6.47 10.39
CA SER A 145 -0.56 6.61 11.82
C SER A 145 0.71 5.88 12.24
N ARG A 146 1.27 6.27 13.40
CA ARG A 146 2.51 5.68 13.91
C ARG A 146 2.34 4.17 14.08
N LEU A 147 3.25 3.39 13.49
CA LEU A 147 3.25 1.94 13.68
C LEU A 147 3.52 1.59 15.14
N PRO A 148 2.84 0.57 15.70
CA PRO A 148 3.16 0.06 17.02
C PRO A 148 4.61 -0.45 17.06
N VAL A 149 5.26 -0.25 18.21
CA VAL A 149 6.63 -0.69 18.44
C VAL A 149 6.62 -1.94 19.32
N ARG A 150 7.18 -3.03 18.80
CA ARG A 150 7.40 -4.28 19.54
C ARG A 150 8.87 -4.65 19.50
N ILE A 151 9.49 -4.66 20.68
CA ILE A 151 10.91 -4.97 20.86
C ILE A 151 11.12 -6.48 21.03
N LYS A 152 10.29 -7.14 21.85
CA LYS A 152 10.36 -8.58 22.12
C LYS A 152 9.35 -9.36 21.26
N PRO A 153 9.75 -10.45 20.59
CA PRO A 153 8.80 -11.29 19.85
C PRO A 153 7.80 -11.94 20.81
N ALA A 154 6.60 -12.21 20.31
CA ALA A 154 5.55 -12.93 21.03
C ALA A 154 5.11 -14.22 20.31
N LEU A 155 5.86 -14.62 19.28
CA LEU A 155 5.63 -15.87 18.56
C LEU A 155 6.34 -17.00 19.29
N PRO A 156 5.63 -18.01 19.82
CA PRO A 156 6.26 -19.20 20.36
C PRO A 156 6.85 -20.04 19.22
N TRP A 157 7.94 -20.75 19.49
CA TRP A 157 8.30 -21.88 18.65
C TRP A 157 7.23 -22.95 18.80
N LEU A 158 6.80 -23.55 17.69
CA LEU A 158 6.13 -24.83 17.77
C LEU A 158 7.20 -25.81 18.27
N GLY A 159 7.03 -26.34 19.47
CA GLY A 159 7.95 -27.35 20.00
C GLY A 159 8.00 -28.57 19.08
N PRO A 160 8.98 -29.47 19.28
CA PRO A 160 8.98 -30.75 18.58
C PRO A 160 7.76 -31.58 19.04
N GLY A 161 6.65 -31.48 18.33
CA GLY A 161 5.39 -32.17 18.67
C GLY A 161 4.09 -31.56 18.16
N ALA A 162 4.14 -30.64 17.18
CA ALA A 162 2.97 -30.20 16.42
C ALA A 162 2.88 -30.95 15.09
#